data_AF-A0A2A2WDW7-F1
#
_entry.id   AF-A0A2A2WDW7-F1
#
_cell.length_a   1.000
_cell.length_b   1.000
_cell.length_c   1.000
_cell.angle_alpha   90.00
_cell.angle_beta   90.00
_cell.angle_gamma   90.00
#
_symmetry.space_group_name_H-M   'P 1'
#
loop_
_entity.id
_entity.type
_entity.pdbx_description
1 polymer ?
#
loop_
_entity_poly.entity_id
_entity_poly.type
_entity_poly.pdbx_seq_one_letter_code
_entity_poly.pdbx_strand_id
1 'polypeptide(L)'
;MRSDSASSVDGSGIVIEESAADASGQAAFDPNSASGSAPQLVLMKFGAPWCPPCRMIDKELRKLGRTSLPVEIRKIDVDERPEMAERYGVNSIPRLILLQDGRKIGDAVGYQSADELAEWINENASPEALAGKKRTSKSSVVQANPFFE
;
A
#
# COMPACT_ATOMS: atom_id res chain seq x y z
N MET A 1 -4.28 -5.02 -42.79
CA MET A 1 -5.31 -4.05 -42.34
C MET A 1 -6.39 -4.77 -41.55
N ARG A 2 -6.51 -4.48 -40.26
CA ARG A 2 -7.77 -4.38 -39.53
C ARG A 2 -7.49 -3.54 -38.30
N SER A 3 -7.81 -2.26 -38.47
CA SER A 3 -7.94 -1.26 -37.43
C SER A 3 -9.01 -1.72 -36.45
N ASP A 4 -8.78 -1.55 -35.15
CA ASP A 4 -9.86 -1.30 -34.20
C ASP A 4 -9.34 -0.39 -33.09
N SER A 5 -9.75 0.86 -33.23
CA SER A 5 -9.79 1.87 -32.19
C SER A 5 -10.88 1.50 -31.19
N ALA A 6 -10.55 1.43 -29.91
CA ALA A 6 -11.47 1.55 -28.77
C ALA A 6 -10.61 1.50 -27.50
N SER A 7 -10.82 2.27 -26.44
CA SER A 7 -11.73 3.36 -26.14
C SER A 7 -11.21 3.95 -24.83
N SER A 8 -11.41 5.25 -24.62
CA SER A 8 -11.27 5.87 -23.30
C SER A 8 -11.98 5.04 -22.23
N VAL A 9 -11.26 4.77 -21.14
CA VAL A 9 -11.84 4.58 -19.81
C VAL A 9 -10.98 5.35 -18.81
N ASP A 10 -11.47 6.54 -18.44
CA ASP A 10 -11.01 7.31 -17.29
C ASP A 10 -11.17 6.47 -16.01
N GLY A 11 -10.06 6.04 -15.45
CA GLY A 11 -10.04 5.21 -14.25
C GLY A 11 -8.77 5.45 -13.44
N SER A 12 -8.79 6.47 -12.58
CA SER A 12 -7.79 6.64 -11.52
C SER A 12 -7.93 5.50 -10.50
N GLY A 13 -7.14 4.43 -10.65
CA GLY A 13 -7.09 3.32 -9.69
C GLY A 13 -5.80 3.33 -8.89
N ILE A 14 -5.90 3.40 -7.57
CA ILE A 14 -4.84 3.09 -6.61
C ILE A 14 -4.87 1.58 -6.34
N VAL A 15 -3.71 0.93 -6.41
CA VAL A 15 -3.57 -0.50 -6.14
C VAL A 15 -3.54 -0.72 -4.62
N ILE A 16 -4.54 -1.45 -4.11
CA ILE A 16 -4.55 -2.01 -2.76
C ILE A 16 -4.33 -3.51 -2.97
N GLU A 17 -3.08 -3.96 -2.95
CA GLU A 17 -2.75 -5.38 -3.09
C GLU A 17 -2.63 -6.05 -1.71
N GLU A 18 -3.37 -7.14 -1.54
CA GLU A 18 -3.17 -8.15 -0.51
C GLU A 18 -2.51 -9.36 -1.20
N SER A 19 -1.31 -9.73 -0.75
CA SER A 19 -0.41 -10.63 -1.47
C SER A 19 -1.02 -12.01 -1.76
N ALA A 20 -1.02 -12.44 -3.02
CA ALA A 20 -1.24 -13.82 -3.41
C ALA A 20 0.02 -14.67 -3.10
N ALA A 21 -0.19 -15.83 -2.48
CA ALA A 21 0.84 -16.83 -2.19
C ALA A 21 1.02 -17.78 -3.40
N ASP A 22 2.27 -18.05 -3.79
CA ASP A 22 2.59 -19.12 -4.75
C ASP A 22 2.96 -20.44 -4.02
N ALA A 23 2.90 -21.54 -4.77
CA ALA A 23 2.92 -22.93 -4.31
C ALA A 23 4.26 -23.44 -3.71
N SER A 24 5.17 -22.56 -3.30
CA SER A 24 6.39 -22.91 -2.55
C SER A 24 6.35 -22.50 -1.07
N GLY A 25 5.23 -21.97 -0.57
CA GLY A 25 5.02 -21.71 0.86
C GLY A 25 5.80 -20.50 1.43
N GLN A 26 6.36 -19.66 0.56
CA GLN A 26 6.95 -18.38 0.94
C GLN A 26 6.43 -17.31 -0.01
N ALA A 27 5.35 -16.62 0.36
CA ALA A 27 4.95 -15.39 -0.31
C ALA A 27 6.07 -14.36 -0.10
N ALA A 28 6.99 -14.24 -1.06
CA ALA A 28 8.03 -13.24 -1.05
C ALA A 28 7.36 -11.87 -1.16
N PHE A 29 7.02 -11.27 0.00
CA PHE A 29 6.77 -9.85 0.05
C PHE A 29 8.08 -9.18 -0.30
N ASP A 30 8.20 -8.79 -1.56
CA ASP A 30 9.27 -7.91 -1.97
C ASP A 30 8.76 -6.46 -1.79
N PRO A 31 9.33 -5.69 -0.85
CA PRO A 31 8.99 -4.27 -0.73
C PRO A 31 9.33 -3.47 -2.00
N ASN A 32 10.08 -4.06 -2.94
CA ASN A 32 10.42 -3.51 -4.25
C ASN A 32 9.59 -4.07 -5.41
N SER A 33 8.54 -4.88 -5.16
CA SER A 33 7.85 -5.60 -6.23
C SER A 33 7.10 -4.74 -7.25
N ALA A 34 7.19 -3.41 -7.26
CA ALA A 34 6.66 -2.65 -8.40
C ALA A 34 7.54 -2.81 -9.63
N SER A 35 6.93 -3.39 -10.66
CA SER A 35 7.52 -3.62 -11.97
C SER A 35 7.69 -2.33 -12.80
N GLY A 36 8.54 -1.36 -12.39
CA GLY A 36 8.85 -0.20 -13.24
C GLY A 36 9.77 0.88 -12.66
N SER A 37 10.23 1.78 -13.55
CA SER A 37 11.41 2.64 -13.41
C SER A 37 11.22 4.00 -12.69
N ALA A 38 10.09 4.24 -12.02
CA ALA A 38 9.82 5.49 -11.31
C ALA A 38 9.89 5.29 -9.79
N PRO A 39 10.31 6.32 -9.02
CA PRO A 39 10.39 6.22 -7.56
C PRO A 39 9.06 5.80 -6.96
N GLN A 40 9.05 4.70 -6.20
CA GLN A 40 7.85 4.05 -5.68
C GLN A 40 7.64 4.38 -4.20
N LEU A 41 6.54 5.05 -3.87
CA LEU A 41 6.09 5.21 -2.49
C LEU A 41 5.18 4.06 -2.09
N VAL A 42 5.56 3.35 -1.02
CA VAL A 42 4.76 2.26 -0.44
C VAL A 42 4.51 2.54 1.04
N LEU A 43 3.24 2.66 1.42
CA LEU A 43 2.80 2.74 2.80
C LEU A 43 2.38 1.36 3.28
N MET A 44 3.17 0.78 4.17
CA MET A 44 2.89 -0.48 4.85
C MET A 44 2.17 -0.22 6.17
N LYS A 45 0.98 -0.79 6.34
CA LYS A 45 0.22 -0.78 7.60
C LYS A 45 0.26 -2.16 8.24
N PHE A 46 0.88 -2.25 9.40
CA PHE A 46 0.86 -3.42 10.26
C PHE A 46 -0.29 -3.29 11.28
N GLY A 47 -1.13 -4.32 11.36
CA GLY A 47 -2.23 -4.37 12.31
C GLY A 47 -2.85 -5.75 12.39
N ALA A 48 -4.02 -5.83 13.00
CA ALA A 48 -4.80 -7.07 13.11
C ALA A 48 -6.31 -6.74 13.17
N PRO A 49 -7.21 -7.67 12.79
CA PRO A 49 -8.65 -7.42 12.75
C PRO A 49 -9.27 -7.23 14.14
N TRP A 50 -8.69 -7.86 15.16
CA TRP A 50 -9.13 -7.75 16.55
C TRP A 50 -8.74 -6.41 17.20
N CYS A 51 -7.92 -5.60 16.55
CA CYS A 51 -7.45 -4.31 17.06
C CYS A 51 -8.38 -3.17 16.61
N PRO A 52 -9.20 -2.58 17.50
CA PRO A 52 -10.12 -1.49 17.15
C PRO A 52 -9.45 -0.26 16.53
N PRO A 53 -8.32 0.27 17.07
CA PRO A 53 -7.66 1.43 16.45
C PRO A 53 -7.09 1.10 15.06
N CYS A 54 -6.69 -0.16 14.81
CA CYS A 54 -6.25 -0.62 13.50
C CYS A 54 -7.37 -0.52 12.46
N ARG A 55 -8.60 -0.89 12.82
CA ARG A 55 -9.79 -0.77 11.95
C ARG A 55 -10.16 0.69 11.65
N MET A 56 -9.87 1.61 12.58
CA MET A 56 -10.09 3.05 12.35
C MET A 56 -9.11 3.58 11.30
N ILE A 57 -7.83 3.26 11.42
CA ILE A 57 -6.82 3.63 10.39
C ILE A 57 -7.19 3.06 9.02
N ASP A 58 -7.76 1.85 8.94
CA ASP A 58 -8.18 1.30 7.65
C ASP A 58 -9.23 2.17 6.93
N LYS A 59 -10.06 2.92 7.67
CA LYS A 59 -10.99 3.90 7.10
C LYS A 59 -10.24 5.12 6.56
N GLU A 60 -9.24 5.59 7.29
CA GLU A 60 -8.41 6.72 6.90
C GLU A 60 -7.54 6.40 5.68
N LEU A 61 -6.94 5.21 5.63
CA LEU A 61 -6.20 4.72 4.47
C LEU A 61 -7.08 4.61 3.22
N ARG A 62 -8.36 4.24 3.36
CA ARG A 62 -9.29 4.26 2.23
C ARG A 62 -9.58 5.68 1.72
N LYS A 63 -9.61 6.69 2.60
CA LYS A 63 -9.75 8.08 2.19
C LYS A 63 -8.47 8.56 1.50
N LEU A 64 -7.30 8.23 2.06
CA LEU A 64 -6.00 8.52 1.47
C LEU A 64 -5.88 7.90 0.07
N GLY A 65 -6.32 6.66 -0.09
CA GLY A 65 -6.39 5.95 -1.37
C GLY A 65 -7.38 6.52 -2.39
N ARG A 66 -8.14 7.57 -2.05
CA ARG A 66 -8.98 8.35 -2.99
C ARG A 66 -8.34 9.68 -3.39
N THR A 67 -7.23 10.06 -2.76
CA THR A 67 -6.49 11.28 -3.08
C THR A 67 -5.64 11.10 -4.35
N SER A 68 -4.97 12.17 -4.78
CA SER A 68 -4.02 12.14 -5.90
C SER A 68 -2.60 11.71 -5.50
N LEU A 69 -2.36 11.35 -4.23
CA LEU A 69 -1.03 10.96 -3.79
C LEU A 69 -0.59 9.66 -4.48
N PRO A 70 0.61 9.62 -5.06
CA PRO A 70 1.13 8.44 -5.77
C PRO A 70 1.72 7.43 -4.78
N VAL A 71 0.90 6.97 -3.81
CA VAL A 71 1.30 6.02 -2.78
C VAL A 71 0.54 4.70 -2.94
N GLU A 72 1.27 3.60 -2.90
CA GLU A 72 0.71 2.25 -2.79
C GLU A 72 0.49 1.90 -1.33
N ILE A 73 -0.69 1.40 -0.97
CA ILE A 73 -1.01 1.04 0.42
C ILE A 73 -1.05 -0.48 0.54
N ARG A 74 -0.17 -1.02 1.39
CA ARG A 74 -0.11 -2.45 1.71
C ARG A 74 -0.52 -2.68 3.15
N LYS A 75 -1.49 -3.55 3.39
CA LYS A 75 -1.90 -3.95 4.73
C LYS A 75 -1.25 -5.29 5.05
N ILE A 76 -0.69 -5.41 6.23
CA ILE A 76 -0.03 -6.60 6.74
C ILE A 76 -0.68 -6.97 8.06
N ASP A 77 -1.24 -8.17 8.12
CA ASP A 77 -1.68 -8.77 9.36
C ASP A 77 -0.47 -9.33 10.11
N VAL A 78 -0.30 -8.92 11.37
CA VAL A 78 0.82 -9.38 12.20
C VAL A 78 0.66 -10.82 12.70
N ASP A 79 -0.57 -11.34 12.74
CA ASP A 79 -0.86 -12.72 13.12
C ASP A 79 -0.61 -13.69 11.96
N GLU A 80 -0.92 -13.26 10.73
CA GLU A 80 -0.67 -14.07 9.52
C GLU A 80 0.78 -13.97 9.04
N ARG A 81 1.45 -12.85 9.30
CA ARG A 81 2.82 -12.56 8.83
C ARG A 81 3.75 -12.05 9.94
N PRO A 82 3.95 -12.84 11.01
CA PRO A 82 4.80 -12.44 12.14
C PRO A 82 6.24 -12.16 11.72
N GLU A 83 6.78 -12.88 10.72
CA GLU A 83 8.12 -12.69 10.19
C GLU A 83 8.33 -11.30 9.57
N MET A 84 7.27 -10.73 9.00
CA MET A 84 7.28 -9.38 8.44
C MET A 84 7.24 -8.34 9.54
N ALA A 85 6.42 -8.55 10.57
CA ALA A 85 6.38 -7.68 11.74
C ALA A 85 7.76 -7.63 12.42
N GLU A 86 8.40 -8.78 12.62
CA GLU A 86 9.75 -8.89 13.19
C GLU A 86 10.80 -8.18 12.33
N ARG A 87 10.83 -8.44 11.01
CA ARG A 87 11.79 -7.83 10.07
C ARG A 87 11.75 -6.30 10.12
N TYR A 88 10.57 -5.72 10.28
CA TYR A 88 10.37 -4.28 10.32
C TYR A 88 10.34 -3.70 11.74
N GLY A 89 10.63 -4.50 12.76
CA GLY A 89 10.69 -4.08 14.16
C GLY A 89 9.35 -3.60 14.70
N VAL A 90 8.25 -4.23 14.29
CA VAL A 90 6.89 -3.91 14.73
C VAL A 90 6.63 -4.60 16.07
N ASN A 91 6.67 -3.81 17.14
CA ASN A 91 6.42 -4.25 18.52
C ASN A 91 5.05 -3.78 19.06
N SER A 92 4.35 -2.96 18.29
CA SER A 92 3.08 -2.34 18.65
C SER A 92 2.25 -2.15 17.40
N ILE A 93 0.94 -2.34 17.51
CA ILE A 93 -0.02 -2.11 16.44
C ILE A 93 -1.03 -1.04 16.87
N PRO A 94 -1.53 -0.22 15.95
CA PRO A 94 -1.14 -0.15 14.53
C PRO A 94 0.21 0.55 14.32
N ARG A 95 0.96 0.10 13.31
CA ARG A 95 2.23 0.71 12.91
C ARG A 95 2.26 0.93 11.40
N LEU A 96 2.74 2.10 11.01
CA LEU A 96 2.82 2.55 9.62
C LEU A 96 4.28 2.73 9.26
N ILE A 97 4.67 2.23 8.09
CA ILE A 97 6.03 2.34 7.56
C ILE A 97 5.94 2.84 6.14
N LEU A 98 6.60 3.95 5.85
CA LEU A 98 6.69 4.52 4.52
C LEU A 98 8.02 4.13 3.89
N LEU A 99 7.94 3.51 2.73
CA LEU A 99 9.07 3.15 1.90
C LEU A 99 9.10 4.03 0.66
N GLN A 100 10.30 4.39 0.24
CA GLN A 100 10.60 4.92 -1.07
C GLN A 100 11.66 4.03 -1.71
N ASP A 101 11.36 3.42 -2.85
CA ASP A 101 12.29 2.53 -3.57
C ASP A 101 12.86 1.42 -2.67
N GLY A 102 11.97 0.80 -1.88
CA GLY A 102 12.30 -0.24 -0.90
C GLY A 102 13.04 0.23 0.35
N ARG A 103 13.43 1.51 0.42
CA ARG A 103 14.11 2.09 1.57
C ARG A 103 13.10 2.72 2.50
N LYS A 104 13.20 2.42 3.79
CA LYS A 104 12.39 3.08 4.81
C LYS A 104 12.76 4.57 4.88
N ILE A 105 11.78 5.42 4.62
CA ILE A 105 11.89 6.88 4.73
C ILE A 105 11.12 7.44 5.93
N GLY A 106 10.19 6.67 6.50
CA GLY A 106 9.49 7.08 7.71
C GLY A 106 8.79 5.92 8.42
N ASP A 107 8.51 6.11 9.70
CA ASP A 107 7.55 5.30 10.45
C ASP A 107 6.69 6.12 11.39
N ALA A 108 5.48 5.63 11.65
CA ALA A 108 4.55 6.18 12.64
C ALA A 108 3.91 5.04 13.44
N VAL A 109 3.51 5.34 14.68
CA VAL A 109 2.82 4.40 15.58
C VAL A 109 1.50 5.02 16.00
N GLY A 110 0.47 4.19 16.09
CA GLY A 110 -0.84 4.62 16.54
C GLY A 110 -1.72 5.17 15.42
N TYR A 111 -2.83 5.75 15.84
CA TYR A 111 -3.84 6.30 14.94
C TYR A 111 -3.35 7.59 14.26
N GLN A 112 -3.62 7.70 12.96
CA GLN A 112 -3.42 8.90 12.15
C GLN A 112 -4.64 9.06 11.23
N SER A 113 -5.14 10.28 11.11
CA SER A 113 -6.17 10.66 10.15
C SER A 113 -5.62 10.67 8.72
N ALA A 114 -6.52 10.66 7.72
CA ALA A 114 -6.11 10.71 6.32
C ALA A 114 -5.30 11.98 5.99
N ASP A 115 -5.62 13.11 6.62
CA ASP A 115 -4.94 14.39 6.39
C ASP A 115 -3.54 14.37 7.01
N GLU A 116 -3.41 13.90 8.26
CA GLU A 116 -2.11 13.71 8.92
C GLU A 116 -1.20 12.75 8.13
N LEU A 117 -1.78 11.69 7.56
CA LEU A 117 -1.02 10.76 6.71
C LEU A 117 -0.57 11.41 5.40
N ALA A 118 -1.43 12.22 4.77
CA ALA A 118 -1.08 12.92 3.55
C ALA A 118 0.06 13.92 3.78
N GLU A 119 -0.03 14.71 4.85
CA GLU A 119 1.02 15.64 5.28
C GLU A 119 2.32 14.90 5.58
N TRP A 120 2.24 13.85 6.40
CA TRP A 120 3.41 13.05 6.77
C TRP A 120 4.11 12.41 5.56
N ILE A 121 3.36 11.93 4.57
CA ILE A 121 3.94 11.42 3.32
C ILE A 121 4.65 12.54 2.55
N ASN A 122 4.03 13.72 2.43
CA ASN A 122 4.62 14.85 1.71
C ASN A 122 5.91 15.37 2.38
N GLU A 123 6.00 15.31 3.71
CA GLU A 123 7.20 15.73 4.46
C GLU A 123 8.38 14.78 4.30
N ASN A 124 8.11 13.48 4.15
CA ASN A 124 9.16 12.45 4.12
C ASN A 124 9.56 12.02 2.70
N ALA A 125 8.63 12.08 1.74
CA ALA A 125 8.87 11.64 0.37
C ALA A 125 9.63 12.68 -0.45
N SER A 126 10.49 12.23 -1.38
CA SER A 126 11.14 13.16 -2.30
C SER A 126 10.14 13.78 -3.29
N PRO A 127 10.38 15.02 -3.78
CA PRO A 127 9.51 15.65 -4.77
C PRO A 127 9.35 14.82 -6.06
N GLU A 128 10.36 14.06 -6.47
CA GLU A 128 10.28 13.15 -7.63
C GLU A 128 9.31 11.98 -7.38
N ALA A 129 9.28 11.45 -6.16
CA ALA A 129 8.36 10.39 -5.78
C ALA A 129 6.91 10.89 -5.75
N LEU A 130 6.69 12.11 -5.26
CA LEU A 130 5.39 12.79 -5.27
C LEU A 130 4.95 13.21 -6.68
N ALA A 131 5.89 13.45 -7.59
CA ALA A 131 5.62 13.72 -9.01
C ALA A 131 5.34 12.45 -9.84
N GLY A 132 5.48 11.26 -9.24
CA GLY A 132 5.27 9.97 -9.88
C GLY A 132 3.91 9.86 -10.55
N LYS A 133 3.91 9.70 -11.89
CA LYS A 133 2.68 9.48 -12.68
C LYS A 133 1.97 8.22 -12.17
N LYS A 134 0.65 8.31 -11.95
CA LYS A 134 -0.21 7.17 -11.58
C LYS A 134 0.11 5.96 -12.47
N ARG A 135 0.69 4.92 -11.89
CA ARG A 135 1.11 3.74 -12.65
C ARG A 135 -0.10 2.84 -12.85
N THR A 136 -0.72 2.95 -14.02
CA THR A 136 -1.62 1.93 -14.55
C THR A 136 -0.76 0.78 -15.07
N SER A 137 -0.74 -0.34 -14.37
CA SER A 137 -0.06 -1.54 -14.89
C SER A 137 -0.93 -2.76 -14.62
N LYS A 138 -1.90 -2.92 -15.53
CA LYS A 138 -2.40 -4.19 -16.09
C LYS A 138 -2.53 -5.38 -15.14
N SER A 139 -3.75 -5.52 -14.62
CA SER A 139 -4.54 -6.76 -14.60
C SER A 139 -3.80 -8.05 -14.20
N SER A 140 -3.90 -8.40 -12.92
CA SER A 140 -4.26 -9.76 -12.52
C SER A 140 -5.29 -9.65 -11.40
N VAL A 141 -6.56 -9.82 -11.78
CA VAL A 141 -7.70 -10.00 -10.88
C VAL A 141 -7.42 -11.26 -10.04
N VAL A 142 -7.60 -11.25 -8.71
CA VAL A 142 -8.69 -11.89 -7.93
C VAL A 142 -8.02 -12.14 -6.55
N GLN A 143 -8.55 -11.79 -5.37
CA GLN A 143 -9.88 -12.13 -4.87
C GLN A 143 -10.37 -11.10 -3.84
N ALA A 144 -11.62 -10.67 -4.02
CA ALA A 144 -12.38 -10.04 -2.94
C ALA A 144 -12.57 -11.06 -1.82
N ASN A 145 -12.01 -10.78 -0.64
CA ASN A 145 -12.34 -11.49 0.58
C ASN A 145 -13.46 -10.68 1.29
N PRO A 146 -14.64 -11.26 1.57
CA PRO A 146 -15.81 -10.53 2.07
C PRO A 146 -15.72 -10.16 3.56
N PHE A 147 -14.51 -10.00 4.10
CA PHE A 147 -14.30 -9.87 5.55
C PHE A 147 -14.31 -8.41 6.06
N PHE A 148 -14.54 -7.44 5.16
CA PHE A 148 -14.47 -6.01 5.44
C PHE A 148 -15.80 -5.25 5.21
N GLU A 149 -16.92 -5.84 5.66
CA GLU A 149 -18.10 -5.07 6.07
C GLU A 149 -18.13 -4.87 7.59
#